data_AF-A0A2E3QA60-F1
#
_entry.id   AF-A0A2E3QA60-F1
#
_cell.length_a   1.000
_cell.length_b   1.000
_cell.length_c   1.000
_cell.angle_alpha   90.00
_cell.angle_beta   90.00
_cell.angle_gamma   90.00
#
_symmetry.space_group_name_H-M   'P 1'
#
loop_
_entity.id
_entity.type
_entity.pdbx_description
1 polymer ?
#
loop_
_entity_poly.entity_id
_entity_poly.type
_entity_poly.pdbx_seq_one_letter_code
_entity_poly.pdbx_strand_id
1 'polypeptide(L)'
;MFGGIGSFFGKVFGTDKALAGIVDGVSSGLDKLVYTDEEKADDHAKSVTEARQMVVDWMRSTQGQNLARRLIALSITGVWLMQYVVAWLLDLVAIFVEKDQVRQMITKASTATDARADTMVGPVMVILAFYFAAPHMGDIASAALGKMKRDRGG
;
A
#
# COMPACT_ATOMS: atom_id res chain seq x y z
N MET A 1 -25.32 17.74 1.75
CA MET A 1 -23.93 17.96 1.30
C MET A 1 -23.02 16.79 1.70
N PHE A 2 -23.31 15.55 1.27
CA PHE A 2 -22.52 14.35 1.64
C PHE A 2 -21.87 13.62 0.44
N GLY A 3 -21.91 14.21 -0.76
CA GLY A 3 -21.38 13.57 -1.99
C GLY A 3 -19.85 13.60 -2.15
N GLY A 4 -19.13 14.40 -1.36
CA GLY A 4 -17.68 14.59 -1.50
C GLY A 4 -16.83 13.39 -1.04
N ILE A 5 -17.23 12.74 0.05
CA ILE A 5 -16.45 11.65 0.66
C ILE A 5 -16.56 10.38 -0.21
N GLY A 6 -17.76 10.01 -0.66
CA GLY A 6 -17.95 8.86 -1.56
C GLY A 6 -17.24 9.01 -2.91
N SER A 7 -17.23 10.23 -3.47
CA SER A 7 -16.54 10.50 -4.74
C SER A 7 -15.01 10.50 -4.59
N PHE A 8 -14.46 10.88 -3.44
CA PHE A 8 -13.02 10.87 -3.21
C PHE A 8 -12.50 9.44 -2.99
N PHE A 9 -13.19 8.66 -2.15
CA PHE A 9 -12.90 7.24 -1.98
C PHE A 9 -13.12 6.45 -3.28
N GLY A 10 -14.17 6.74 -4.05
CA GLY A 10 -14.40 6.13 -5.36
C GLY A 10 -13.29 6.41 -6.39
N LYS A 11 -12.60 7.54 -6.31
CA LYS A 11 -11.44 7.85 -7.18
C LYS A 11 -10.14 7.20 -6.71
N VAL A 12 -9.95 7.06 -5.39
CA VAL A 12 -8.77 6.39 -4.81
C VAL A 12 -8.87 4.86 -4.96
N PHE A 13 -10.08 4.30 -4.82
CA PHE A 13 -10.33 2.87 -5.00
C PHE A 13 -10.68 2.49 -6.44
N GLY A 14 -11.11 3.42 -7.30
CA GLY A 14 -11.44 3.20 -8.73
C GLY A 14 -10.25 3.01 -9.66
N THR A 15 -9.10 2.58 -9.12
CA THR A 15 -7.86 2.27 -9.85
C THR A 15 -7.96 0.97 -10.68
N ASP A 16 -9.12 0.32 -10.72
CA ASP A 16 -9.37 -0.87 -11.55
C ASP A 16 -9.18 -0.59 -13.05
N LYS A 17 -9.43 0.65 -13.52
CA LYS A 17 -9.13 1.04 -14.91
C LYS A 17 -7.65 1.21 -15.21
N ALA A 18 -6.81 1.50 -14.20
CA ALA A 18 -5.36 1.59 -14.38
C ALA A 18 -4.69 0.21 -14.34
N LEU A 19 -5.29 -0.75 -13.62
CA LEU A 19 -4.84 -2.16 -13.63
C LEU A 19 -5.06 -2.80 -15.01
N ALA A 20 -6.14 -2.48 -15.72
CA ALA A 20 -6.37 -2.96 -17.08
C ALA A 20 -5.25 -2.53 -18.05
N GLY A 21 -4.79 -1.29 -17.98
CA GLY A 21 -3.72 -0.77 -18.84
C GLY A 21 -2.33 -1.36 -18.56
N ILE A 22 -2.06 -1.78 -17.32
CA ILE A 22 -0.81 -2.48 -16.96
C ILE A 22 -0.84 -3.94 -17.46
N VAL A 23 -2.00 -4.59 -17.43
CA VAL A 23 -2.18 -5.95 -17.94
C VAL A 23 -2.02 -5.99 -19.47
N ASP A 24 -2.58 -5.00 -20.19
CA ASP A 24 -2.43 -4.89 -21.65
C ASP A 24 -0.98 -4.58 -22.06
N GLY A 25 -0.25 -3.80 -21.26
CA GLY A 25 1.17 -3.49 -21.48
C GLY A 25 2.11 -4.69 -21.28
N VAL A 26 1.79 -5.60 -20.36
CA VAL A 26 2.56 -6.84 -20.14
C VAL A 26 2.19 -7.90 -21.18
N SER A 27 0.92 -7.99 -21.58
CA SER A 27 0.50 -8.90 -22.66
C SER A 27 1.19 -8.58 -23.99
N SER A 28 1.26 -7.29 -24.35
CA SER A 28 1.92 -6.83 -25.58
C SER A 28 3.46 -6.85 -25.50
N GLY A 29 4.04 -6.76 -24.29
CA GLY A 29 5.48 -6.90 -24.07
C GLY A 29 5.98 -8.35 -24.13
N LEU A 30 5.18 -9.30 -23.63
CA LEU A 30 5.50 -10.73 -23.72
C LEU A 30 5.35 -11.26 -25.16
N ASP A 31 4.36 -10.78 -25.92
CA ASP A 31 4.16 -11.16 -27.32
C ASP A 31 5.27 -10.70 -28.27
N LYS A 32 6.03 -9.68 -27.86
CA LYS A 32 7.06 -9.06 -28.71
C LYS A 32 8.46 -9.64 -28.52
N LEU A 33 8.66 -10.53 -27.56
CA LEU A 33 9.96 -11.12 -27.23
C LEU A 33 10.19 -12.52 -27.81
N VAL A 34 9.21 -13.11 -28.49
CA VAL A 34 9.35 -14.44 -29.12
C VAL A 34 8.72 -14.41 -30.50
N TYR A 35 9.53 -14.08 -31.51
CA TYR A 35 9.17 -14.31 -32.91
C TYR A 35 10.40 -14.84 -33.67
N THR A 36 10.16 -15.90 -34.48
CA THR A 36 11.03 -16.66 -35.42
C THR A 36 11.70 -17.94 -34.86
N ASP A 37 11.66 -19.16 -35.47
CA ASP A 37 11.04 -19.66 -36.71
C ASP A 37 10.56 -21.16 -36.58
N GLU A 38 9.29 -21.35 -36.89
CA GLU A 38 8.61 -22.40 -37.68
C GLU A 38 8.52 -23.91 -37.28
N GLU A 39 9.34 -24.51 -36.42
CA GLU A 39 9.06 -25.90 -35.95
C GLU A 39 9.15 -26.11 -34.43
N LYS A 40 9.68 -25.14 -33.68
CA LYS A 40 9.56 -25.09 -32.22
C LYS A 40 8.28 -24.39 -31.74
N ALA A 41 7.45 -23.91 -32.67
CA ALA A 41 6.35 -23.00 -32.38
C ALA A 41 5.19 -23.67 -31.64
N ASP A 42 4.80 -24.92 -31.96
CA ASP A 42 3.58 -25.49 -31.38
C ASP A 42 3.73 -25.93 -29.92
N ASP A 43 4.86 -26.56 -29.54
CA ASP A 43 5.11 -26.97 -28.15
C ASP A 43 5.68 -25.84 -27.28
N HIS A 44 6.44 -24.92 -27.88
CA HIS A 44 6.88 -23.72 -27.17
C HIS A 44 5.73 -22.72 -26.98
N ALA A 45 4.84 -22.54 -27.97
CA ALA A 45 3.64 -21.74 -27.79
C ALA A 45 2.71 -22.36 -26.75
N LYS A 46 2.53 -23.68 -26.71
CA LYS A 46 1.72 -24.33 -25.66
C LYS A 46 2.33 -24.16 -24.27
N SER A 47 3.63 -24.41 -24.10
CA SER A 47 4.30 -24.27 -22.79
C SER A 47 4.42 -22.80 -22.33
N VAL A 48 4.64 -21.86 -23.25
CA VAL A 48 4.62 -20.41 -22.95
C VAL A 48 3.20 -19.93 -22.67
N THR A 49 2.20 -20.46 -23.39
CA THR A 49 0.79 -20.13 -23.14
C THR A 49 0.32 -20.70 -21.81
N GLU A 50 0.67 -21.94 -21.45
CA GLU A 50 0.38 -22.54 -20.15
C GLU A 50 1.11 -21.80 -19.01
N ALA A 51 2.38 -21.44 -19.18
CA ALA A 51 3.11 -20.66 -18.19
C ALA A 51 2.50 -19.26 -18.02
N ARG A 52 2.10 -18.59 -19.13
CA ARG A 52 1.37 -17.32 -19.08
C ARG A 52 0.01 -17.49 -18.41
N GLN A 53 -0.72 -18.54 -18.73
CA GLN A 53 -2.03 -18.86 -18.14
C GLN A 53 -1.91 -19.08 -16.64
N MET A 54 -0.90 -19.84 -16.20
CA MET A 54 -0.61 -20.08 -14.78
C MET A 54 -0.26 -18.78 -14.04
N VAL A 55 0.55 -17.91 -14.66
CA VAL A 55 0.86 -16.58 -14.10
C VAL A 55 -0.37 -15.68 -14.07
N VAL A 56 -1.21 -15.70 -15.09
CA VAL A 56 -2.47 -14.94 -15.17
C VAL A 56 -3.47 -15.44 -14.12
N ASP A 57 -3.62 -16.75 -13.95
CA ASP A 57 -4.51 -17.36 -12.96
C ASP A 57 -3.99 -17.14 -11.54
N TRP A 58 -2.66 -17.17 -11.34
CA TRP A 58 -2.04 -16.76 -10.09
C TRP A 58 -2.26 -15.27 -9.80
N MET A 59 -2.11 -14.39 -10.78
CA MET A 59 -2.39 -12.96 -10.63
C MET A 59 -3.87 -12.68 -10.37
N ARG A 60 -4.79 -13.39 -11.05
CA ARG A 60 -6.24 -13.28 -10.84
C ARG A 60 -6.64 -13.75 -9.44
N SER A 61 -6.08 -14.88 -8.99
CA SER A 61 -6.35 -15.41 -7.65
C SER A 61 -5.73 -14.58 -6.53
N THR A 62 -4.64 -13.84 -6.78
CA THR A 62 -3.98 -12.97 -5.79
C THR A 62 -4.39 -11.49 -5.87
N GLN A 63 -5.08 -11.06 -6.94
CA GLN A 63 -5.52 -9.68 -7.14
C GLN A 63 -6.40 -9.16 -5.99
N GLY A 64 -7.38 -9.97 -5.56
CA GLY A 64 -8.28 -9.61 -4.45
C GLY A 64 -7.55 -9.48 -3.10
N GLN A 65 -6.51 -10.27 -2.87
CA GLN A 65 -5.71 -10.23 -1.65
C GLN A 65 -4.89 -8.94 -1.54
N ASN A 66 -4.41 -8.41 -2.67
CA ASN A 66 -3.68 -7.15 -2.71
C ASN A 66 -4.58 -5.97 -2.34
N LEU A 67 -5.83 -5.94 -2.83
CA LEU A 67 -6.78 -4.90 -2.46
C LEU A 67 -7.17 -4.97 -0.97
N ALA A 68 -7.46 -6.18 -0.46
CA ALA A 68 -7.77 -6.38 0.95
C ALA A 68 -6.63 -5.93 1.88
N ARG A 69 -5.38 -6.23 1.52
CA ARG A 69 -4.19 -5.80 2.28
C ARG A 69 -4.07 -4.27 2.34
N ARG A 70 -4.31 -3.59 1.22
CA ARG A 70 -4.29 -2.12 1.13
C ARG A 70 -5.40 -1.49 1.98
N LEU A 71 -6.60 -2.08 1.93
CA LEU A 71 -7.73 -1.59 2.71
C LEU A 71 -7.49 -1.73 4.22
N ILE A 72 -6.94 -2.86 4.67
CA ILE A 72 -6.60 -3.08 6.08
C ILE A 72 -5.53 -2.08 6.54
N ALA A 73 -4.46 -1.91 5.75
CA ALA A 73 -3.41 -0.93 6.04
C ALA A 73 -3.98 0.50 6.16
N LEU A 74 -4.85 0.92 5.23
CA LEU A 74 -5.53 2.21 5.27
C LEU A 74 -6.46 2.34 6.48
N SER A 75 -7.18 1.28 6.83
CA SER A 75 -8.15 1.30 7.94
C SER A 75 -7.43 1.47 9.27
N ILE A 76 -6.35 0.72 9.50
CA ILE A 76 -5.57 0.78 10.74
C ILE A 76 -4.85 2.12 10.87
N THR A 77 -4.17 2.57 9.81
CA THR A 77 -3.47 3.87 9.80
C THR A 77 -4.46 5.03 9.92
N GLY A 78 -5.64 4.93 9.30
CA GLY A 78 -6.70 5.92 9.39
C GLY A 78 -7.28 6.05 10.81
N VAL A 79 -7.56 4.93 11.48
CA VAL A 79 -8.01 4.93 12.88
C VAL A 79 -6.95 5.51 13.80
N TRP A 80 -5.67 5.19 13.57
CA TRP A 80 -4.55 5.76 14.32
C TRP A 80 -4.43 7.28 14.16
N LEU A 81 -4.43 7.78 12.93
CA LEU A 81 -4.41 9.22 12.65
C LEU A 81 -5.62 9.95 13.25
N MET A 82 -6.80 9.32 13.22
CA MET A 82 -8.02 9.88 13.79
C MET A 82 -7.90 10.08 15.30
N GLN A 83 -7.21 9.21 16.03
CA GLN A 83 -7.01 9.37 17.47
C GLN A 83 -6.21 10.65 17.79
N TYR A 84 -5.13 10.92 17.06
CA TYR A 84 -4.38 12.18 17.24
C TYR A 84 -5.21 13.41 16.89
N VAL A 85 -6.00 13.35 15.81
CA VAL A 85 -6.89 14.47 15.45
C VAL A 85 -7.91 14.71 16.56
N VAL A 86 -8.49 13.66 17.13
CA VAL A 86 -9.46 13.78 18.23
C VAL A 86 -8.80 14.34 19.49
N ALA A 87 -7.63 13.84 19.90
CA ALA A 87 -6.90 14.36 21.06
C ALA A 87 -6.56 15.85 20.87
N TRP A 88 -6.03 16.21 19.69
CA TRP A 88 -5.74 17.60 19.35
C TRP A 88 -6.98 18.50 19.40
N LEU A 89 -8.12 18.04 18.90
CA LEU A 89 -9.38 18.79 18.98
C LEU A 89 -9.85 18.96 20.44
N LEU A 90 -9.70 17.93 21.28
CA LEU A 90 -10.03 18.02 22.70
C LEU A 90 -9.14 19.05 23.41
N ASP A 91 -7.84 19.10 23.10
CA ASP A 91 -6.94 20.10 23.66
C ASP A 91 -7.32 21.53 23.22
N LEU A 92 -7.67 21.72 21.95
CA LEU A 92 -8.14 23.02 21.47
C LEU A 92 -9.41 23.45 22.20
N VAL A 93 -10.37 22.54 22.38
CA VAL A 93 -11.62 22.84 23.11
C VAL A 93 -11.34 23.17 24.58
N ALA A 94 -10.40 22.48 25.22
CA ALA A 94 -10.07 22.68 26.64
C ALA A 94 -9.64 24.13 26.96
N ILE A 95 -9.00 24.81 26.00
CA ILE A 95 -8.57 26.22 26.14
C ILE A 95 -9.77 27.16 26.34
N PHE A 96 -10.88 26.89 25.64
CA PHE A 96 -12.08 27.75 25.67
C PHE A 96 -13.05 27.43 26.81
N VAL A 97 -12.77 26.40 27.62
CA VAL A 97 -13.64 26.00 28.73
C VAL A 97 -13.23 26.73 30.00
N GLU A 98 -14.14 27.57 30.53
CA GLU A 98 -13.92 28.34 31.76
C GLU A 98 -14.09 27.52 33.05
N LYS A 99 -14.96 26.49 33.01
CA LYS A 99 -15.20 25.61 34.18
C LYS A 99 -14.05 24.64 34.36
N ASP A 100 -13.26 24.82 35.41
CA ASP A 100 -12.06 24.01 35.68
C ASP A 100 -12.35 22.50 35.75
N GLN A 101 -13.46 22.07 36.35
CA GLN A 101 -13.83 20.64 36.37
C GLN A 101 -14.02 20.07 34.95
N VAL A 102 -14.69 20.80 34.07
CA VAL A 102 -14.96 20.37 32.69
C VAL A 102 -13.68 20.38 31.87
N ARG A 103 -12.85 21.43 32.04
CA ARG A 103 -11.51 21.51 31.43
C ARG A 103 -10.66 20.30 31.79
N GLN A 104 -10.57 19.95 33.08
CA GLN A 104 -9.79 18.80 33.54
C GLN A 104 -10.30 17.47 32.97
N MET A 105 -11.61 17.29 32.81
CA MET A 105 -12.17 16.09 32.20
C MET A 105 -11.80 15.98 30.71
N ILE A 106 -11.86 17.09 29.98
CA ILE A 106 -11.48 17.14 28.56
C ILE A 106 -9.98 16.85 28.39
N THR A 107 -9.12 17.48 29.20
CA THR A 107 -7.67 17.21 29.17
C THR A 107 -7.34 15.76 29.53
N LYS A 108 -8.07 15.15 30.48
CA LYS A 108 -7.93 13.72 30.78
C LYS A 108 -8.35 12.83 29.60
N ALA A 109 -9.42 13.20 28.90
CA ALA A 109 -9.87 12.47 27.72
C ALA A 109 -8.86 12.58 26.56
N SER A 110 -8.29 13.76 26.35
CA SER A 110 -7.23 14.01 25.37
C SER A 110 -6.00 13.15 25.65
N THR A 111 -5.44 13.26 26.86
CA THR A 111 -4.23 12.51 27.26
C THR A 111 -4.43 11.00 27.23
N ALA A 112 -5.61 10.49 27.60
CA ALA A 112 -5.93 9.07 27.48
C ALA A 112 -6.03 8.61 26.01
N THR A 113 -6.47 9.48 25.11
CA THR A 113 -6.56 9.19 23.67
C THR A 113 -5.17 9.21 23.03
N ASP A 114 -4.34 10.20 23.36
CA ASP A 114 -2.95 10.27 22.90
C ASP A 114 -2.13 9.07 23.36
N ALA A 115 -2.27 8.65 24.63
CA ALA A 115 -1.57 7.47 25.13
C ALA A 115 -1.92 6.21 24.34
N ARG A 116 -3.17 6.07 23.88
CA ARG A 116 -3.59 4.95 23.03
C ARG A 116 -3.01 5.05 21.62
N ALA A 117 -2.99 6.26 21.04
CA ALA A 117 -2.40 6.49 19.74
C ALA A 117 -0.89 6.16 19.73
N ASP A 118 -0.19 6.48 20.82
CA ASP A 118 1.24 6.21 20.97
C ASP A 118 1.57 4.70 20.96
N THR A 119 0.74 3.88 21.60
CA THR A 119 0.93 2.40 21.55
C THR A 119 0.81 1.81 20.15
N MET A 120 0.15 2.51 19.22
CA MET A 120 -0.04 2.07 17.84
C MET A 120 1.07 2.52 16.89
N VAL A 121 1.98 3.41 17.33
CA VAL A 121 3.08 3.93 16.50
C VAL A 121 3.93 2.79 15.92
N GLY A 122 4.36 1.83 16.76
CA GLY A 122 5.18 0.70 16.32
C GLY A 122 4.54 -0.12 15.19
N PRO A 123 3.33 -0.68 15.40
CA PRO A 123 2.60 -1.40 14.36
C PRO A 123 2.38 -0.58 13.08
N VAL A 124 2.03 0.71 13.21
CA VAL A 124 1.80 1.58 12.04
C VAL A 124 3.10 1.86 11.28
N MET A 125 4.21 2.09 11.97
CA MET A 125 5.52 2.28 11.34
C MET A 125 5.96 1.06 10.53
N VAL A 126 5.64 -0.15 11.00
CA VAL A 126 5.87 -1.38 10.24
C VAL A 126 5.03 -1.40 8.95
N ILE A 127 3.75 -1.05 9.03
CA ILE A 127 2.86 -0.96 7.86
C ILE A 127 3.40 0.07 6.85
N LEU A 128 3.83 1.24 7.33
CA LEU A 128 4.42 2.29 6.49
C LEU A 128 5.72 1.83 5.85
N ALA A 129 6.60 1.15 6.59
CA ALA A 129 7.82 0.58 6.05
C ALA A 129 7.53 -0.44 4.94
N PHE A 130 6.57 -1.35 5.13
CA PHE A 130 6.18 -2.28 4.06
C PHE A 130 5.58 -1.61 2.84
N TYR A 131 4.89 -0.47 3.01
CA TYR A 131 4.22 0.17 1.89
C TYR A 131 5.13 1.14 1.11
N PHE A 132 5.98 1.89 1.82
CA PHE A 132 6.85 2.90 1.22
C PHE A 132 8.30 2.45 1.06
N ALA A 133 8.83 1.59 1.95
CA ALA A 133 10.20 1.11 1.81
C ALA A 133 10.30 -0.10 0.87
N ALA A 134 9.34 -1.04 0.90
CA ALA A 134 9.42 -2.26 0.11
C ALA A 134 9.63 -2.06 -1.41
N PRO A 135 9.00 -1.08 -2.09
CA PRO A 135 9.27 -0.81 -3.50
C PRO A 135 10.73 -0.42 -3.79
N HIS A 136 11.40 0.23 -2.83
CA HIS A 136 12.78 0.69 -2.95
C HIS A 136 13.82 -0.30 -2.41
N MET A 137 13.39 -1.37 -1.74
CA MET A 137 14.30 -2.41 -1.21
C MET A 137 15.05 -3.14 -2.33
N GLY A 138 14.44 -3.28 -3.52
CA GLY A 138 15.09 -3.87 -4.69
C GLY A 138 16.26 -3.03 -5.20
N ASP A 139 16.08 -1.71 -5.26
CA ASP A 139 17.12 -0.76 -5.69
C ASP A 139 18.28 -0.73 -4.69
N ILE A 140 17.96 -0.74 -3.39
CA ILE A 140 18.95 -0.79 -2.31
C ILE A 140 19.74 -2.10 -2.34
N ALA A 141 19.07 -3.23 -2.52
CA ALA A 141 19.72 -4.54 -2.62
C ALA A 141 20.62 -4.62 -3.86
N SER A 142 20.14 -4.15 -5.01
CA SER A 142 20.92 -4.07 -6.25
C SER A 142 22.14 -3.15 -6.12
N ALA A 143 22.00 -1.99 -5.48
CA ALA A 143 23.11 -1.08 -5.20
C ALA A 143 24.15 -1.68 -4.24
N ALA A 144 23.70 -2.40 -3.20
CA ALA A 144 24.57 -3.08 -2.24
C ALA A 144 25.33 -4.27 -2.87
N LEU A 145 24.64 -5.07 -3.68
CA LEU A 145 25.24 -6.17 -4.44
C LEU A 145 26.22 -5.65 -5.50
N GLY A 146 25.90 -4.54 -6.17
CA GLY A 146 26.79 -3.85 -7.10
C GLY A 146 28.07 -3.35 -6.41
N LYS A 147 27.95 -2.78 -5.20
CA LYS A 147 29.09 -2.34 -4.40
C LYS A 147 29.98 -3.51 -3.93
N MET A 148 29.38 -4.60 -3.44
CA MET A 148 30.13 -5.81 -3.05
C MET A 148 30.85 -6.48 -4.22
N LYS A 149 30.25 -6.47 -5.42
CA LYS A 149 30.89 -6.98 -6.64
C LYS A 149 32.09 -6.11 -7.05
N ARG A 150 32.00 -4.79 -6.85
CA ARG A 150 33.11 -3.85 -7.09
C ARG A 150 34.23 -3.97 -6.06
N ASP A 151 33.90 -4.17 -4.79
CA ASP A 151 34.89 -4.32 -3.70
C ASP A 151 35.57 -5.71 -3.68
N ARG A 152 34.98 -6.73 -4.32
CA ARG A 152 35.57 -8.08 -4.50
C ARG A 152 36.30 -8.29 -5.84
N GLY A 153 36.37 -7.27 -6.69
CA GLY A 153 36.82 -7.38 -8.08
C GLY A 153 37.89 -6.37 -8.48
N GLY A 154 38.86 -6.13 -7.60
CA GLY A 154 40.16 -5.51 -7.88
C GLY A 154 41.25 -6.37 -7.28
#